data_AF-A0A0A7EJA6-F1
#
_entry.id   AF-A0A0A7EJA6-F1
#
_cell.length_a   1.000
_cell.length_b   1.000
_cell.length_c   1.000
_cell.angle_alpha   90.00
_cell.angle_beta   90.00
_cell.angle_gamma   90.00
#
_symmetry.space_group_name_H-M   'P 1'
#
loop_
_entity.id
_entity.type
_entity.pdbx_description
1 polymer ?
#
loop_
_entity_poly.entity_id
_entity_poly.type
_entity_poly.pdbx_seq_one_letter_code
_entity_poly.pdbx_strand_id
1 'polypeptide(L)' 'MATTMYFEETLKDQGDKNSMDVEIGCSSFYRDSSIYINVDDKLVIMDPEQAKRFVQAVVSAGQYYGFIE' A
#
# COMPACT_ATOMS: atom_id res chain seq x y z
N MET A 1 17.70 -6.94 -4.38
CA MET A 1 16.33 -6.62 -3.93
C MET A 1 15.55 -6.25 -5.17
N ALA A 2 14.50 -6.99 -5.51
CA ALA A 2 13.59 -6.60 -6.58
C ALA A 2 12.31 -6.08 -5.93
N THR A 3 11.95 -4.85 -6.26
CA THR A 3 10.65 -4.28 -5.95
C THR A 3 9.86 -4.13 -7.23
N THR A 4 8.58 -4.50 -7.19
CA THR A 4 7.62 -4.18 -8.25
C THR A 4 6.65 -3.19 -7.64
N MET A 5 6.73 -1.94 -8.08
CA MET A 5 5.87 -0.85 -7.63
C MET A 5 4.54 -0.89 -8.39
N TYR A 6 3.43 -0.67 -7.68
CA TYR A 6 2.09 -0.59 -8.25
C TYR A 6 1.40 0.76 -8.03
N PHE A 7 1.86 1.53 -7.04
CA PHE A 7 1.33 2.85 -6.73
C PHE A 7 2.46 3.71 -6.16
N GLU A 8 2.56 4.95 -6.63
CA GLU A 8 3.45 5.99 -6.10
C GLU A 8 2.81 7.35 -6.36
N GLU A 9 2.39 8.05 -5.31
CA GLU A 9 1.77 9.36 -5.42
C GLU A 9 1.86 10.14 -4.10
N THR A 10 1.90 11.47 -4.19
CA THR A 10 1.59 12.35 -3.08
C THR A 10 0.07 12.42 -2.89
N LEU A 11 -0.45 11.70 -1.91
CA LEU A 11 -1.86 11.80 -1.54
C LEU A 11 -2.12 13.15 -0.87
N LYS A 12 -3.23 13.79 -1.25
CA LYS A 12 -3.71 15.04 -0.64
C LYS A 12 -5.12 14.85 -0.12
N ASP A 13 -5.40 15.40 1.05
CA ASP A 13 -6.78 15.41 1.53
C ASP A 13 -7.65 16.36 0.68
N GLN A 14 -8.97 16.16 0.74
CA GLN A 14 -9.93 16.95 -0.05
C GLN A 14 -9.97 18.44 0.32
N GLY A 15 -9.35 18.83 1.44
CA GLY A 15 -9.30 20.21 1.92
C GLY A 15 -7.95 20.88 1.74
N ASP A 16 -7.00 20.23 1.05
CA ASP A 16 -5.61 20.65 0.87
C ASP A 16 -4.87 20.96 2.19
N LYS A 17 -5.22 20.29 3.30
CA LYS A 17 -4.60 20.53 4.62
C LYS A 17 -3.49 19.56 4.95
N ASN A 18 -3.63 18.30 4.53
CA ASN A 18 -2.70 17.23 4.80
C ASN A 18 -2.26 16.59 3.49
N SER A 19 -1.00 16.17 3.46
CA SER A 19 -0.42 15.40 2.38
C SER A 19 0.57 14.38 2.92
N MET A 20 0.75 13.29 2.19
CA MET A 20 1.78 12.29 2.46
C MET A 20 2.24 11.65 1.16
N ASP A 21 3.51 11.31 1.07
CA ASP A 21 4.06 10.56 -0.05
C ASP A 21 3.86 9.06 0.23
N VAL A 22 3.17 8.37 -0.69
CA VAL A 22 2.82 6.95 -0.52
C VAL A 22 3.30 6.13 -1.70
N GLU A 23 4.02 5.05 -1.40
CA GLU A 23 4.44 4.02 -2.35
C GLU A 23 3.89 2.66 -1.88
N ILE A 24 3.34 1.88 -2.81
CA ILE A 24 2.87 0.51 -2.56
C ILE A 24 3.41 -0.41 -3.64
N GLY A 25 3.92 -1.56 -3.23
CA GLY A 25 4.41 -2.56 -4.15
C GLY A 25 4.62 -3.93 -3.54
N CYS A 26 5.26 -4.80 -4.30
CA CYS A 26 5.75 -6.10 -3.86
C CYS A 26 7.27 -6.06 -3.72
N SER A 27 7.81 -6.72 -2.69
CA SER A 27 9.24 -6.83 -2.43
C SER A 27 9.62 -8.29 -2.16
N SER A 28 10.77 -8.70 -2.70
CA SER A 28 11.43 -9.98 -2.41
C SER A 28 12.61 -9.84 -1.44
N PHE A 29 12.61 -8.81 -0.60
CA PHE A 29 13.71 -8.52 0.34
C PHE A 29 13.87 -9.60 1.43
N TYR A 30 12.76 -10.14 1.94
CA TYR A 30 12.76 -11.19 2.94
C TYR A 30 12.59 -12.58 2.31
N ARG A 31 12.54 -13.62 3.16
CA ARG A 31 12.39 -15.02 2.73
C ARG A 31 11.15 -15.21 1.84
N ASP A 32 10.04 -14.63 2.25
CA ASP A 32 8.79 -14.69 1.51
C ASP A 32 8.54 -13.33 0.85
N SER A 33 8.30 -13.34 -0.47
CA SER A 33 7.89 -12.14 -1.19
C SER A 33 6.54 -11.67 -0.67
N SER A 34 6.42 -10.37 -0.40
CA SER A 34 5.22 -9.80 0.19
C SER A 34 5.02 -8.34 -0.21
N ILE A 35 3.92 -7.75 0.26
CA ILE A 35 3.57 -6.36 0.02
C ILE A 35 4.39 -5.46 0.93
N TYR A 36 4.86 -4.34 0.38
CA TYR A 36 5.40 -3.24 1.15
C TYR A 36 4.54 -1.99 1.00
N ILE A 37 4.62 -1.12 2.00
CA ILE A 37 4.13 0.25 1.96
C ILE A 37 5.24 1.16 2.46
N ASN A 38 5.44 2.27 1.77
CA ASN A 38 6.28 3.38 2.22
C ASN A 38 5.37 4.60 2.40
N VAL A 39 5.40 5.23 3.59
CA VAL A 39 4.70 6.49 3.85
C VAL A 39 5.68 7.47 4.47
N ASP A 40 5.94 8.60 3.80
CA ASP A 40 6.90 9.62 4.23
C ASP A 40 8.23 8.99 4.71
N ASP A 41 8.87 8.20 3.84
CA ASP A 41 10.11 7.44 4.07
C ASP A 41 10.05 6.33 5.15
N LYS A 42 8.88 6.03 5.69
CA LYS A 42 8.67 4.90 6.61
C LYS A 42 8.23 3.67 5.84
N LEU A 43 9.20 2.80 5.57
CA LEU A 43 9.01 1.53 4.89
C LEU A 43 8.58 0.41 5.86
N VAL A 44 7.52 -0.30 5.51
CA VAL A 44 7.14 -1.58 6.11
C VAL A 44 6.98 -2.61 5.00
N ILE A 45 7.63 -3.77 5.13
CA ILE A 45 7.36 -4.96 4.32
C ILE A 45 6.61 -5.93 5.22
N MET A 46 5.35 -6.21 4.89
CA MET A 46 4.45 -6.98 5.74
C MET A 46 4.77 -8.47 5.65
N ASP A 47 4.51 -9.22 6.73
CA ASP A 47 4.42 -10.68 6.61
C ASP A 47 3.19 -11.09 5.76
N PRO A 48 3.16 -12.31 5.19
CA PRO A 48 2.07 -12.72 4.30
C PRO A 48 0.67 -12.72 4.95
N GLU A 49 0.55 -13.00 6.25
CA GLU A 49 -0.75 -13.01 6.92
C GLU A 49 -1.29 -11.60 7.13
N GLN A 50 -0.42 -10.67 7.53
CA GLN A 50 -0.76 -9.26 7.65
C GLN A 50 -1.07 -8.64 6.29
N ALA A 51 -0.26 -8.94 5.26
CA ALA A 51 -0.49 -8.48 3.89
C ALA A 51 -1.87 -8.89 3.38
N LYS A 52 -2.28 -10.14 3.63
CA LYS A 52 -3.62 -10.63 3.26
C LYS A 52 -4.73 -9.82 3.93
N ARG A 53 -4.64 -9.57 5.24
CA ARG A 53 -5.65 -8.79 5.97
C ARG A 53 -5.70 -7.33 5.49
N PHE A 54 -4.53 -6.73 5.22
CA PHE A 54 -4.42 -5.38 4.69
C PHE A 54 -5.10 -5.26 3.32
N VAL A 55 -4.78 -6.14 2.37
CA VAL A 55 -5.39 -6.14 1.03
C VAL A 55 -6.90 -6.31 1.10
N GLN A 56 -7.39 -7.24 1.93
CA GLN A 56 -8.83 -7.42 2.12
C GLN A 56 -9.52 -6.14 2.59
N ALA A 57 -8.93 -5.42 3.55
CA ALA A 57 -9.48 -4.15 4.03
C ALA A 57 -9.52 -3.07 2.93
N VAL A 58 -8.44 -2.94 2.15
CA VAL A 58 -8.36 -1.97 1.04
C VAL A 58 -9.38 -2.29 -0.05
N VAL A 59 -9.49 -3.56 -0.45
CA VAL A 59 -10.48 -4.01 -1.45
C VAL A 59 -11.90 -3.76 -0.97
N SER A 60 -12.22 -4.09 0.28
CA SER A 60 -13.55 -3.83 0.83
C SER A 60 -13.91 -2.34 0.86
N ALA A 61 -12.95 -1.46 1.15
CA ALA A 61 -13.16 -0.01 1.05
C ALA A 61 -13.44 0.43 -0.40
N GLY A 62 -12.67 -0.08 -1.36
CA GLY A 62 -12.89 0.18 -2.79
C GLY A 62 -14.25 -0.31 -3.28
N GLN A 63 -14.67 -1.50 -2.87
CA GLN A 63 -15.98 -2.08 -3.18
C GLN A 63 -17.13 -1.25 -2.60
N TYR A 64 -17.00 -0.77 -1.36
CA TYR A 64 -18.03 0.06 -0.72
C TYR A 64 -18.35 1.32 -1.52
N TYR A 65 -17.33 1.96 -2.11
CA TYR A 65 -17.49 3.13 -2.96
C TYR A 65 -17.73 2.81 -4.44
N GLY A 66 -17.75 1.53 -4.83
CA GLY A 66 -17.89 1.10 -6.22
C GLY A 66 -16.71 1.45 -7.11
N PHE A 67 -15.51 1.62 -6.54
CA PHE A 67 -14.26 1.87 -7.30
C PHE A 67 -13.63 0.58 -7.81
N ILE A 68 -14.04 -0.55 -7.25
CA ILE A 68 -13.60 -1.89 -7.60
C ILE A 68 -14.86 -2.76 -7.71
N GLU A 69 -14.96 -3.53 -8.79
CA GLU A 69 -16.01 -4.53 -9.00
C GLU A 69 -15.67 -5.87 -8.33
#